data_AF-A0A7S0BVY7-F1
#
_entry.id   AF-A0A7S0BVY7-F1
#
_cell.length_a   1.000
_cell.length_b   1.000
_cell.length_c   1.000
_cell.angle_alpha   90.00
_cell.angle_beta   90.00
_cell.angle_gamma   90.00
#
_symmetry.space_group_name_H-M   'P 1'
#
loop_
_entity.id
_entity.type
_entity.pdbx_description
1 polymer ?
#
loop_
_entity_poly.entity_id
_entity_poly.type
_entity_poly.pdbx_seq_one_letter_code
_entity_poly.pdbx_strand_id
1 'polypeptide(L)'
;MPAPSTERVLKRIKEVYHQTGRKDADLKPTLSQYASVINTWTKCSRYELKAAPRTEKFLHELEQLSITDDFYKPTVEIYTTVIKAYTHSKHAQKPQLALRILQDMETRYKETKGEGIRPTLRTYHGVMNACAMCTHTGDQKDRTEALRIAFQLLKVMRASGVHEPNFVTYGTLIKATKNLVPPSETQDQIFRNVFAQCKRDGQVEGVIINQLRSWTSDPLFRELTERVPIRIGKRYYKNPNSNSAKLRNRGGYDGGNNSDNGGNNGWEDVMKDIPTEWKRNVLPLKE
;
A
#
# COMPACT_ATOMS: atom_id res chain seq x y z
N MET A 1 -24.45 7.09 -3.68
CA MET A 1 -24.90 7.61 -2.37
C MET A 1 -23.71 8.12 -1.58
N PRO A 2 -23.83 9.22 -0.81
CA PRO A 2 -22.78 9.68 0.10
C PRO A 2 -22.66 8.73 1.31
N ALA A 3 -21.46 8.60 1.90
CA ALA A 3 -21.19 7.62 2.97
C ALA A 3 -22.12 7.70 4.19
N PRO A 4 -22.50 8.89 4.69
CA PRO A 4 -23.47 8.99 5.77
C PRO A 4 -24.84 8.41 5.40
N SER A 5 -25.23 8.45 4.12
CA SER A 5 -26.51 7.88 3.69
C SER A 5 -26.46 6.35 3.65
N THR A 6 -25.38 5.75 3.15
CA THR A 6 -25.22 4.29 3.17
C THR A 6 -25.13 3.76 4.61
N GLU A 7 -24.44 4.47 5.50
CA GLU A 7 -24.39 4.11 6.92
C GLU A 7 -25.76 4.20 7.60
N ARG A 8 -26.56 5.25 7.30
CA ARG A 8 -27.93 5.37 7.82
C ARG A 8 -28.81 4.21 7.39
N VAL A 9 -28.70 3.75 6.14
CA VAL A 9 -29.46 2.59 5.65
C VAL A 9 -29.08 1.32 6.42
N LEU A 10 -27.79 1.04 6.58
CA LEU A 10 -27.34 -0.11 7.36
C LEU A 10 -27.80 -0.02 8.83
N LYS A 11 -27.72 1.17 9.43
CA LYS A 11 -28.22 1.41 10.79
C LYS A 11 -29.70 1.11 10.89
N ARG A 12 -30.52 1.56 9.92
CA ARG A 12 -31.96 1.30 9.90
C ARG A 12 -32.26 -0.19 9.76
N ILE A 13 -31.54 -0.91 8.89
CA ILE A 13 -31.69 -2.37 8.74
C ILE A 13 -31.39 -3.07 10.06
N LYS A 14 -30.30 -2.70 10.74
CA LYS A 14 -29.96 -3.21 12.06
C LYS A 14 -31.06 -2.93 13.08
N GLU A 15 -31.58 -1.72 13.15
CA GLU A 15 -32.65 -1.34 14.08
C GLU A 15 -33.92 -2.18 13.87
N VAL A 16 -34.37 -2.33 12.61
CA VAL A 16 -35.55 -3.13 12.29
C VAL A 16 -35.32 -4.61 12.62
N TYR A 17 -34.15 -5.17 12.31
CA TYR A 17 -33.80 -6.54 12.68
C TYR A 17 -33.86 -6.77 14.20
N HIS A 18 -33.40 -5.81 15.01
CA HIS A 18 -33.51 -5.88 16.47
C HIS A 18 -34.97 -5.80 16.94
N GLN A 19 -35.81 -4.99 16.30
CA GLN A 19 -37.23 -4.87 16.62
C GLN A 19 -38.01 -6.18 16.37
N THR A 20 -37.58 -7.01 15.42
CA THR A 20 -38.14 -8.36 15.19
C THR A 20 -37.66 -9.41 16.20
N GLY A 21 -36.85 -9.02 17.20
CA GLY A 21 -36.22 -9.96 18.13
C GLY A 21 -35.15 -10.83 17.47
N ARG A 22 -34.55 -10.36 16.36
CA ARG A 22 -33.52 -11.07 15.56
C ARG A 22 -33.98 -12.39 14.93
N LYS A 23 -35.28 -12.58 14.74
CA LYS A 23 -35.87 -13.83 14.20
C LYS A 23 -36.05 -13.81 12.68
N ASP A 24 -36.25 -12.63 12.11
CA ASP A 24 -36.49 -12.48 10.67
C ASP A 24 -35.16 -12.49 9.90
N ALA A 25 -34.91 -13.60 9.19
CA ALA A 25 -33.69 -13.79 8.42
C ALA A 25 -33.57 -12.83 7.23
N ASP A 26 -34.69 -12.38 6.65
CA ASP A 26 -34.70 -11.48 5.49
C ASP A 26 -34.24 -10.06 5.87
N LEU A 27 -34.40 -9.70 7.14
CA LEU A 27 -34.00 -8.42 7.70
C LEU A 27 -32.59 -8.46 8.32
N LYS A 28 -31.95 -9.64 8.38
CA LYS A 28 -30.61 -9.79 8.93
C LYS A 28 -29.59 -8.99 8.09
N PRO A 29 -28.82 -8.07 8.71
CA PRO A 29 -27.78 -7.33 7.99
C PRO A 29 -26.79 -8.27 7.31
N THR A 30 -26.48 -8.04 6.03
CA THR A 30 -25.61 -8.93 5.26
C THR A 30 -24.18 -8.40 5.16
N LEU A 31 -23.19 -9.29 5.01
CA LEU A 31 -21.80 -8.90 4.72
C LEU A 31 -21.68 -7.94 3.53
N SER A 32 -22.52 -8.10 2.51
CA SER A 32 -22.58 -7.22 1.34
C SER A 32 -22.96 -5.78 1.71
N GLN A 33 -23.90 -5.60 2.64
CA GLN A 33 -24.30 -4.27 3.13
C GLN A 33 -23.15 -3.60 3.92
N TYR A 34 -22.45 -4.35 4.78
CA TYR A 34 -21.25 -3.84 5.45
C TYR A 34 -20.15 -3.47 4.46
N ALA A 35 -19.85 -4.35 3.50
CA ALA A 35 -18.86 -4.09 2.46
C ALA A 35 -19.20 -2.83 1.64
N SER A 36 -20.48 -2.62 1.34
CA SER A 36 -20.96 -1.41 0.64
C SER A 36 -20.72 -0.13 1.46
N VAL A 37 -21.03 -0.15 2.75
CA VAL A 37 -20.77 0.99 3.66
C VAL A 37 -19.27 1.26 3.78
N ILE A 38 -18.46 0.23 3.99
CA ILE A 38 -17.00 0.33 4.09
C ILE A 38 -16.39 0.88 2.80
N ASN A 39 -16.80 0.40 1.63
CA ASN A 39 -16.34 0.90 0.34
C ASN A 39 -16.74 2.37 0.11
N THR A 40 -17.94 2.75 0.54
CA THR A 40 -18.41 4.14 0.42
C THR A 40 -17.61 5.07 1.32
N TRP A 41 -17.33 4.68 2.56
CA TRP A 41 -16.43 5.42 3.46
C TRP A 41 -14.99 5.48 2.95
N THR A 42 -14.47 4.39 2.37
CA THR A 42 -13.13 4.33 1.77
C THR A 42 -12.95 5.36 0.65
N LYS A 43 -13.98 5.56 -0.18
CA LYS A 43 -13.99 6.61 -1.21
C LYS A 43 -13.97 8.02 -0.59
N CYS A 44 -14.49 8.15 0.62
CA CYS A 44 -14.52 9.40 1.37
C CYS A 44 -13.21 9.75 2.08
N SER A 45 -12.28 8.82 2.21
CA SER A 45 -11.03 9.02 2.97
C SER A 45 -10.15 10.17 2.48
N ARG A 46 -10.34 10.65 1.25
CA ARG A 46 -9.58 11.80 0.71
C ARG A 46 -10.01 13.14 1.32
N TYR A 47 -11.29 13.26 1.69
CA TYR A 47 -11.90 14.52 2.10
C TYR A 47 -12.41 14.51 3.55
N GLU A 48 -12.66 13.33 4.12
CA GLU A 48 -13.13 13.19 5.50
C GLU A 48 -12.09 12.48 6.38
N LEU A 49 -11.59 13.17 7.41
CA LEU A 49 -10.56 12.66 8.30
C LEU A 49 -11.02 11.42 9.08
N LYS A 50 -12.31 11.37 9.45
CA LYS A 50 -12.88 10.26 10.22
C LYS A 50 -13.25 9.06 9.37
N ALA A 51 -13.13 9.12 8.04
CA ALA A 51 -13.59 8.05 7.15
C ALA A 51 -12.81 6.74 7.34
N ALA A 52 -11.48 6.78 7.43
CA ALA A 52 -10.69 5.57 7.65
C ALA A 52 -10.94 4.95 9.03
N PRO A 53 -10.92 5.71 10.16
CA PRO A 53 -11.35 5.18 11.46
C PRO A 53 -12.77 4.62 11.45
N ARG A 54 -13.69 5.20 10.66
CA ARG A 54 -15.05 4.66 10.49
C ARG A 54 -15.06 3.30 9.80
N THR A 55 -14.26 3.10 8.76
CA THR A 55 -14.15 1.78 8.10
C THR A 55 -13.64 0.71 9.06
N GLU A 56 -12.69 1.05 9.92
CA GLU A 56 -12.16 0.15 10.94
C GLU A 56 -13.21 -0.20 11.99
N LYS A 57 -14.05 0.75 12.40
CA LYS A 57 -15.17 0.49 13.33
C LYS A 57 -16.12 -0.59 12.79
N PHE A 58 -16.43 -0.55 11.49
CA PHE A 58 -17.30 -1.57 10.86
C PHE A 58 -16.61 -2.93 10.74
N LEU A 59 -15.30 -2.95 10.47
CA LEU A 59 -14.52 -4.19 10.50
C LEU A 59 -14.55 -4.81 11.91
N HIS A 60 -14.26 -4.02 12.95
CA HIS A 60 -14.30 -4.49 14.32
C HIS A 60 -15.70 -5.02 14.71
N GLU A 61 -16.77 -4.34 14.27
CA GLU A 61 -18.12 -4.81 14.49
C GLU A 61 -18.37 -6.19 13.85
N LEU A 62 -17.93 -6.40 12.60
CA LEU A 62 -18.02 -7.70 11.94
C LEU A 62 -17.19 -8.77 12.67
N GLU A 63 -15.99 -8.43 13.14
CA GLU A 63 -15.16 -9.35 13.92
C GLU A 63 -15.86 -9.78 15.22
N GLN A 64 -16.51 -8.86 15.93
CA GLN A 64 -17.28 -9.21 17.14
C GLN A 64 -18.49 -10.09 16.82
N LEU A 65 -19.22 -9.78 15.75
CA LEU A 65 -20.36 -10.60 15.31
C LEU A 65 -19.92 -12.01 14.89
N SER A 66 -18.73 -12.13 14.29
CA SER A 66 -18.18 -13.41 13.82
C SER A 66 -17.82 -14.39 14.93
N ILE A 67 -17.72 -13.93 16.19
CA ILE A 67 -17.51 -14.81 17.36
C ILE A 67 -18.75 -15.69 17.58
N THR A 68 -19.94 -15.13 17.35
CA THR A 68 -21.21 -15.83 17.58
C THR A 68 -21.80 -16.44 16.32
N ASP A 69 -21.45 -15.91 15.15
CA ASP A 69 -22.08 -16.28 13.89
C ASP A 69 -21.11 -16.13 12.72
N ASP A 70 -20.69 -17.28 12.20
CA ASP A 70 -19.77 -17.42 11.06
C ASP A 70 -20.22 -16.65 9.82
N PHE A 71 -21.52 -16.35 9.68
CA PHE A 71 -22.06 -15.52 8.60
C PHE A 71 -21.40 -14.13 8.52
N TYR A 72 -20.88 -13.60 9.63
CA TYR A 72 -20.25 -12.28 9.69
C TYR A 72 -18.73 -12.31 9.60
N LYS A 73 -18.10 -13.47 9.34
CA LYS A 73 -16.64 -13.56 9.16
C LYS A 73 -16.16 -12.57 8.09
N PRO A 74 -15.31 -11.59 8.44
CA PRO A 74 -14.83 -10.62 7.46
C PRO A 74 -13.94 -11.31 6.42
N THR A 75 -14.12 -10.94 5.16
CA THR A 75 -13.36 -11.49 4.04
C THR A 75 -12.09 -10.69 3.77
N VAL A 76 -11.15 -11.27 3.01
CA VAL A 76 -9.96 -10.59 2.48
C VAL A 76 -10.29 -9.26 1.80
N GLU A 77 -11.41 -9.17 1.09
CA GLU A 77 -11.83 -7.93 0.42
C GLU A 77 -12.22 -6.84 1.43
N ILE A 78 -12.85 -7.20 2.55
CA ILE A 78 -13.21 -6.25 3.62
C ILE A 78 -11.93 -5.71 4.27
N TYR A 79 -11.02 -6.57 4.72
CA TYR A 79 -9.73 -6.15 5.28
C TYR A 79 -8.95 -5.26 4.32
N THR A 80 -8.84 -5.68 3.06
CA THR A 80 -8.10 -4.93 2.03
C THR A 80 -8.73 -3.58 1.76
N THR A 81 -10.06 -3.48 1.79
CA THR A 81 -10.78 -2.20 1.61
C THR A 81 -10.54 -1.25 2.79
N VAL A 82 -10.54 -1.75 4.02
CA VAL A 82 -10.23 -0.94 5.22
C VAL A 82 -8.78 -0.44 5.17
N ILE A 83 -7.82 -1.30 4.82
CA ILE A 83 -6.41 -0.90 4.62
C ILE A 83 -6.31 0.19 3.53
N LYS A 84 -7.05 0.04 2.43
CA LYS A 84 -7.09 1.03 1.34
C LYS A 84 -7.66 2.38 1.80
N ALA A 85 -8.58 2.40 2.77
CA ALA A 85 -9.08 3.65 3.34
C ALA A 85 -7.94 4.48 3.96
N TYR A 86 -6.94 3.83 4.55
CA TYR A 86 -5.76 4.51 5.08
C TYR A 86 -4.81 5.06 4.01
N THR A 87 -4.76 4.49 2.80
CA THR A 87 -3.95 5.03 1.69
C THR A 87 -4.28 6.48 1.34
N HIS A 88 -5.56 6.84 1.45
CA HIS A 88 -6.05 8.17 1.07
C HIS A 88 -6.36 9.08 2.25
N SER A 89 -6.33 8.53 3.46
CA SER A 89 -6.56 9.27 4.70
C SER A 89 -5.48 10.30 4.97
N LYS A 90 -5.84 11.37 5.70
CA LYS A 90 -4.90 12.34 6.28
C LYS A 90 -4.43 11.96 7.70
N HIS A 91 -4.78 10.77 8.18
CA HIS A 91 -4.37 10.28 9.49
C HIS A 91 -2.83 10.19 9.60
N ALA A 92 -2.24 10.74 10.66
CA ALA A 92 -0.78 10.77 10.84
C ALA A 92 -0.20 9.35 10.91
N GLN A 93 -0.80 8.50 11.75
CA GLN A 93 -0.37 7.11 11.96
C GLN A 93 -0.93 6.12 10.92
N LYS A 94 -1.27 6.59 9.70
CA LYS A 94 -1.83 5.70 8.66
C LYS A 94 -0.94 4.49 8.32
N PRO A 95 0.41 4.56 8.32
CA PRO A 95 1.25 3.39 8.06
C PRO A 95 1.10 2.32 9.16
N GLN A 96 1.15 2.74 10.43
CA GLN A 96 1.09 1.85 11.58
C GLN A 96 -0.30 1.20 11.71
N LEU A 97 -1.37 1.97 11.51
CA LEU A 97 -2.73 1.45 11.55
C LEU A 97 -3.00 0.44 10.41
N ALA A 98 -2.53 0.74 9.20
CA ALA A 98 -2.64 -0.18 8.08
C ALA A 98 -1.83 -1.47 8.32
N LEU A 99 -0.62 -1.36 8.88
CA LEU A 99 0.22 -2.51 9.23
C LEU A 99 -0.44 -3.38 10.30
N ARG A 100 -0.99 -2.77 11.36
CA ARG A 100 -1.69 -3.49 12.43
C ARG A 100 -2.84 -4.33 11.86
N ILE A 101 -3.66 -3.75 10.98
CA ILE A 101 -4.79 -4.47 10.36
C ILE A 101 -4.29 -5.67 9.51
N LEU A 102 -3.17 -5.53 8.80
CA LEU A 102 -2.56 -6.65 8.08
C LEU A 102 -2.04 -7.73 9.05
N GLN A 103 -1.40 -7.35 10.15
CA GLN A 103 -0.91 -8.28 11.18
C GLN A 103 -2.05 -9.01 11.88
N ASP A 104 -3.15 -8.33 12.17
CA ASP A 104 -4.37 -8.92 12.71
C ASP A 104 -4.95 -9.95 11.73
N MET A 105 -4.98 -9.61 10.44
CA MET A 105 -5.42 -10.52 9.38
C MET A 105 -4.50 -11.74 9.23
N GLU A 106 -3.17 -11.56 9.29
CA GLU A 106 -2.19 -12.67 9.29
C GLU A 106 -2.37 -13.58 10.50
N THR A 107 -2.60 -13.02 11.69
CA THR A 107 -2.81 -13.77 12.94
C THR A 107 -4.06 -14.62 12.83
N ARG A 108 -5.18 -14.04 12.39
CA ARG A 108 -6.44 -14.76 12.16
C ARG A 108 -6.31 -15.84 11.09
N TYR A 109 -5.55 -15.61 10.02
CA TYR A 109 -5.27 -16.65 9.03
C TYR A 109 -4.45 -17.80 9.62
N LYS A 110 -3.47 -17.51 10.48
CA LYS A 110 -2.67 -18.56 11.15
C LYS A 110 -3.53 -19.43 12.08
N GLU A 111 -4.46 -18.82 12.80
CA GLU A 111 -5.38 -19.50 13.72
C GLU A 111 -6.45 -20.33 12.98
N THR A 112 -7.07 -19.75 11.95
CA THR A 112 -8.23 -20.38 11.28
C THR A 112 -7.86 -21.23 10.07
N LYS A 113 -6.71 -20.95 9.43
CA LYS A 113 -6.32 -21.48 8.11
C LYS A 113 -7.39 -21.28 7.02
N GLY A 114 -8.30 -20.32 7.21
CA GLY A 114 -9.38 -20.05 6.26
C GLY A 114 -8.87 -19.28 5.05
N GLU A 115 -8.99 -19.84 3.84
CA GLU A 115 -8.55 -19.16 2.61
C GLU A 115 -9.29 -17.84 2.36
N GLY A 116 -10.51 -17.68 2.91
CA GLY A 116 -11.28 -16.43 2.80
C GLY A 116 -10.67 -15.22 3.53
N ILE A 117 -9.73 -15.43 4.47
CA ILE A 117 -9.02 -14.38 5.22
C ILE A 117 -7.51 -14.39 4.96
N ARG A 118 -7.04 -15.17 4.00
CA ARG A 118 -5.62 -15.22 3.64
C ARG A 118 -5.17 -13.86 3.06
N PRO A 119 -4.13 -13.22 3.62
CA PRO A 119 -3.57 -12.01 3.03
C PRO A 119 -3.14 -12.23 1.58
N THR A 120 -3.29 -11.21 0.74
CA THR A 120 -2.92 -11.26 -0.68
C THR A 120 -1.92 -10.17 -0.99
N LEU A 121 -1.27 -10.24 -2.16
CA LEU A 121 -0.42 -9.15 -2.65
C LEU A 121 -1.12 -7.78 -2.60
N ARG A 122 -2.44 -7.73 -2.88
CA ARG A 122 -3.24 -6.50 -2.79
C ARG A 122 -3.29 -5.94 -1.37
N THR A 123 -3.36 -6.81 -0.37
CA THR A 123 -3.37 -6.44 1.05
C THR A 123 -2.02 -5.83 1.46
N TYR A 124 -0.90 -6.47 1.11
CA TYR A 124 0.45 -5.92 1.33
C TYR A 124 0.66 -4.58 0.60
N HIS A 125 0.29 -4.51 -0.69
CA HIS A 125 0.36 -3.26 -1.46
C HIS A 125 -0.51 -2.16 -0.88
N GLY A 126 -1.63 -2.49 -0.24
CA GLY A 126 -2.46 -1.53 0.49
C GLY A 126 -1.68 -0.84 1.62
N VAL A 127 -0.97 -1.61 2.44
CA VAL A 127 -0.14 -1.07 3.53
C VAL A 127 1.04 -0.28 2.97
N MET A 128 1.75 -0.81 1.97
CA MET A 128 2.86 -0.10 1.32
C MET A 128 2.41 1.23 0.69
N ASN A 129 1.20 1.26 0.10
CA ASN A 129 0.64 2.50 -0.44
C ASN A 129 0.24 3.48 0.67
N ALA A 130 -0.26 3.01 1.82
CA ALA A 130 -0.47 3.88 2.99
C ALA A 130 0.84 4.52 3.48
N CYS A 131 1.94 3.75 3.46
CA CYS A 131 3.29 4.27 3.73
C CYS A 131 3.68 5.34 2.70
N ALA A 132 3.61 5.01 1.40
CA ALA A 132 4.02 5.91 0.33
C ALA A 132 3.21 7.22 0.25
N MET A 133 2.01 7.25 0.83
CA MET A 133 1.13 8.42 0.90
C MET A 133 1.20 9.13 2.26
N CYS A 134 2.14 8.77 3.13
CA CYS A 134 2.40 9.42 4.41
C CYS A 134 3.17 10.75 4.24
N THR A 135 2.66 11.62 3.38
CA THR A 135 3.28 12.92 3.05
C THR A 135 2.74 14.09 3.86
N HIS A 136 1.65 13.88 4.58
CA HIS A 136 0.94 14.93 5.31
C HIS A 136 1.54 15.18 6.69
N THR A 137 2.42 14.30 7.15
CA THR A 137 3.16 14.49 8.40
C THR A 137 4.30 15.48 8.13
N GLY A 138 4.38 16.50 8.99
CA GLY A 138 5.53 17.41 9.04
C GLY A 138 6.73 16.78 9.76
N ASP A 139 6.51 15.69 10.51
CA ASP A 139 7.56 15.02 11.26
C ASP A 139 8.39 14.09 10.37
N GLN A 140 9.69 14.36 10.35
CA GLN A 140 10.71 13.55 9.70
C GLN A 140 10.74 12.10 10.25
N LYS A 141 10.45 11.91 11.54
CA LYS A 141 10.37 10.59 12.18
C LYS A 141 9.26 9.75 11.57
N ASP A 142 8.08 10.33 11.36
CA ASP A 142 6.94 9.63 10.75
C ASP A 142 7.23 9.19 9.32
N ARG A 143 7.92 10.02 8.53
CA ARG A 143 8.32 9.68 7.16
C ARG A 143 9.35 8.57 7.12
N THR A 144 10.30 8.62 8.06
CA THR A 144 11.35 7.61 8.24
C THR A 144 10.72 6.27 8.60
N GLU A 145 9.81 6.26 9.57
CA GLU A 145 9.09 5.07 10.01
C GLU A 145 8.20 4.49 8.91
N ALA A 146 7.50 5.34 8.15
CA ALA A 146 6.70 4.90 7.00
C ALA A 146 7.57 4.19 5.95
N LEU A 147 8.76 4.73 5.64
CA LEU A 147 9.68 4.08 4.70
C LEU A 147 10.22 2.76 5.27
N ARG A 148 10.55 2.74 6.57
CA ARG A 148 11.00 1.52 7.28
C ARG A 148 9.98 0.40 7.18
N ILE A 149 8.71 0.69 7.45
CA ILE A 149 7.60 -0.27 7.32
C ILE A 149 7.51 -0.80 5.88
N ALA A 150 7.63 0.06 4.87
CA ALA A 150 7.56 -0.35 3.47
C ALA A 150 8.70 -1.33 3.09
N PHE A 151 9.93 -1.08 3.55
CA PHE A 151 11.06 -2.00 3.35
C PHE A 151 10.93 -3.29 4.16
N GLN A 152 10.40 -3.22 5.39
CA GLN A 152 10.12 -4.40 6.20
C GLN A 152 9.11 -5.32 5.50
N LEU A 153 8.04 -4.78 4.91
CA LEU A 153 7.07 -5.57 4.16
C LEU A 153 7.70 -6.27 2.96
N LEU A 154 8.60 -5.60 2.24
CA LEU A 154 9.35 -6.22 1.16
C LEU A 154 10.21 -7.39 1.65
N LYS A 155 10.89 -7.26 2.79
CA LYS A 155 11.65 -8.38 3.41
C LYS A 155 10.72 -9.54 3.75
N VAL A 156 9.58 -9.27 4.38
CA VAL A 156 8.57 -10.28 4.75
C VAL A 156 8.04 -11.01 3.51
N MET A 157 7.69 -10.27 2.46
CA MET A 157 7.23 -10.80 1.18
C MET A 157 8.25 -11.78 0.58
N ARG A 158 9.52 -11.37 0.49
CA ARG A 158 10.62 -12.21 -0.03
C ARG A 158 10.88 -13.44 0.83
N ALA A 159 10.89 -13.29 2.16
CA ALA A 159 11.14 -14.40 3.08
C ALA A 159 10.00 -15.42 3.09
N SER A 160 8.75 -14.98 2.87
CA SER A 160 7.60 -15.87 2.86
C SER A 160 7.57 -16.80 1.65
N GLY A 161 8.08 -16.37 0.49
CA GLY A 161 7.93 -17.06 -0.80
C GLY A 161 6.48 -17.16 -1.32
N VAL A 162 5.48 -16.88 -0.49
CA VAL A 162 4.05 -16.95 -0.83
C VAL A 162 3.60 -15.70 -1.60
N HIS A 163 4.22 -14.56 -1.32
CA HIS A 163 3.86 -13.26 -1.87
C HIS A 163 5.07 -12.61 -2.53
N GLU A 164 5.53 -13.18 -3.64
CA GLU A 164 6.69 -12.66 -4.36
C GLU A 164 6.51 -11.18 -4.75
N PRO A 165 7.51 -10.31 -4.46
CA PRO A 165 7.50 -8.93 -4.92
C PRO A 165 7.36 -8.84 -6.43
N ASN A 166 6.45 -7.99 -6.90
CA ASN A 166 6.26 -7.74 -8.32
C ASN A 166 6.54 -6.27 -8.68
N PHE A 167 6.35 -5.92 -9.95
CA PHE A 167 6.52 -4.54 -10.43
C PHE A 167 5.68 -3.51 -9.66
N VAL A 168 4.51 -3.89 -9.10
CA VAL A 168 3.71 -3.01 -8.25
C VAL A 168 4.41 -2.77 -6.91
N THR A 169 4.99 -3.80 -6.30
CA THR A 169 5.79 -3.68 -5.07
C THR A 169 6.93 -2.68 -5.25
N TYR A 170 7.72 -2.86 -6.32
CA TYR A 170 8.84 -1.97 -6.64
C TYR A 170 8.39 -0.55 -6.99
N GLY A 171 7.30 -0.40 -7.75
CA GLY A 171 6.75 0.91 -8.09
C GLY A 171 6.23 1.67 -6.88
N THR A 172 5.65 0.95 -5.90
CA THR A 172 5.23 1.55 -4.63
C THR A 172 6.43 1.97 -3.77
N LEU A 173 7.52 1.20 -3.75
CA LEU A 173 8.77 1.60 -3.03
C LEU A 173 9.44 2.82 -3.66
N ILE A 174 9.51 2.89 -4.98
CA ILE A 174 10.02 4.06 -5.71
C ILE A 174 9.15 5.28 -5.38
N LYS A 175 7.82 5.11 -5.38
CA LYS A 175 6.90 6.17 -4.97
C LYS A 175 7.11 6.59 -3.51
N ALA A 176 7.28 5.64 -2.59
CA ALA A 176 7.56 5.93 -1.18
C ALA A 176 8.87 6.71 -1.03
N THR A 177 9.92 6.30 -1.75
CA THR A 177 11.22 6.98 -1.79
C THR A 177 11.09 8.43 -2.26
N LYS A 178 10.35 8.66 -3.35
CA LYS A 178 10.11 10.01 -3.90
C LYS A 178 9.35 10.93 -2.94
N ASN A 179 8.41 10.36 -2.20
CA ASN A 179 7.45 11.10 -1.38
C ASN A 179 7.93 11.34 0.06
N LEU A 180 8.69 10.40 0.62
CA LEU A 180 9.07 10.40 2.03
C LEU A 180 10.48 10.93 2.26
N VAL A 181 11.40 10.73 1.30
CA VAL A 181 12.80 11.15 1.41
C VAL A 181 12.98 12.51 0.72
N PRO A 182 13.60 13.51 1.36
CA PRO A 182 14.00 14.74 0.69
C PRO A 182 15.01 14.48 -0.43
N PRO A 183 14.98 15.26 -1.54
CA PRO A 183 15.99 15.17 -2.59
C PRO A 183 17.41 15.30 -2.02
N SER A 184 18.20 14.24 -2.17
CA SER A 184 19.53 14.10 -1.57
C SER A 184 20.24 12.87 -2.16
N GLU A 185 21.55 12.73 -1.95
CA GLU A 185 22.28 11.51 -2.30
C GLU A 185 21.67 10.26 -1.63
N THR A 186 21.10 10.41 -0.43
CA THR A 186 20.37 9.34 0.24
C THR A 186 19.15 8.88 -0.57
N GLN A 187 18.37 9.82 -1.13
CA GLN A 187 17.24 9.48 -1.99
C GLN A 187 17.70 8.73 -3.25
N ASP A 188 18.77 9.22 -3.87
CA ASP A 188 19.35 8.64 -5.08
C ASP A 188 19.87 7.22 -4.81
N GLN A 189 20.56 7.00 -3.70
CA GLN A 189 21.02 5.68 -3.27
C GLN A 189 19.86 4.71 -3.00
N ILE A 190 18.75 5.19 -2.44
CA ILE A 190 17.56 4.35 -2.26
C ILE A 190 16.96 3.98 -3.62
N PHE A 191 16.85 4.92 -4.57
CA PHE A 191 16.41 4.61 -5.94
C PHE A 191 17.30 3.56 -6.61
N ARG A 192 18.63 3.68 -6.47
CA ARG A 192 19.60 2.69 -6.97
C ARG A 192 19.34 1.31 -6.41
N ASN A 193 19.21 1.21 -5.09
CA ASN A 193 19.03 -0.08 -4.41
C ASN A 193 17.71 -0.75 -4.79
N VAL A 194 16.60 0.02 -4.78
CA VAL A 194 15.28 -0.49 -5.16
C VAL A 194 15.27 -0.92 -6.62
N PHE A 195 15.86 -0.15 -7.53
CA PHE A 195 15.89 -0.51 -8.95
C PHE A 195 16.85 -1.66 -9.26
N ALA A 196 18.00 -1.74 -8.58
CA ALA A 196 18.91 -2.88 -8.69
C ALA A 196 18.21 -4.18 -8.26
N GLN A 197 17.44 -4.15 -7.18
CA GLN A 197 16.65 -5.32 -6.81
C GLN A 197 15.53 -5.60 -7.82
N CYS A 198 14.81 -4.58 -8.27
CA CYS A 198 13.78 -4.74 -9.30
C CYS A 198 14.32 -5.44 -10.56
N LYS A 199 15.57 -5.14 -10.96
CA LYS A 199 16.30 -5.85 -12.02
C LYS A 199 16.56 -7.32 -11.68
N ARG A 200 17.08 -7.60 -10.48
CA ARG A 200 17.39 -8.98 -10.03
C ARG A 200 16.15 -9.86 -9.98
N ASP A 201 15.01 -9.30 -9.58
CA ASP A 201 13.73 -10.01 -9.50
C ASP A 201 12.99 -10.09 -10.86
N GLY A 202 13.57 -9.53 -11.93
CA GLY A 202 12.95 -9.53 -13.26
C GLY A 202 11.67 -8.70 -13.36
N GLN A 203 11.48 -7.72 -12.47
CA GLN A 203 10.24 -6.94 -12.35
C GLN A 203 10.30 -5.56 -13.03
N VAL A 204 11.28 -5.35 -13.91
CA VAL A 204 11.45 -4.07 -14.61
C VAL A 204 10.40 -3.92 -15.70
N GLU A 205 9.31 -3.23 -15.37
CA GLU A 205 8.26 -2.88 -16.32
C GLU A 205 8.32 -1.41 -16.75
N GLY A 206 7.65 -1.08 -17.85
CA GLY A 206 7.59 0.30 -18.37
C GLY A 206 7.04 1.30 -17.36
N VAL A 207 6.18 0.87 -16.43
CA VAL A 207 5.69 1.71 -15.33
C VAL A 207 6.84 2.16 -14.43
N ILE A 208 7.77 1.26 -14.09
CA ILE A 208 8.95 1.55 -13.27
C ILE A 208 9.88 2.54 -13.98
N ILE A 209 10.16 2.31 -15.26
CA ILE A 209 11.00 3.19 -16.07
C ILE A 209 10.39 4.60 -16.17
N ASN A 210 9.07 4.69 -16.36
CA ASN A 210 8.37 5.96 -16.43
C ASN A 210 8.38 6.72 -15.10
N GLN A 211 8.28 6.00 -13.98
CA GLN A 211 8.40 6.59 -12.64
C GLN A 211 9.80 7.16 -12.42
N LEU A 212 10.84 6.36 -12.65
CA LEU A 212 12.24 6.81 -12.51
C LEU A 212 12.52 8.02 -13.40
N ARG A 213 12.19 7.96 -14.69
CA ARG A 213 12.34 9.09 -15.62
C ARG A 213 11.69 10.38 -15.12
N SER A 214 10.57 10.27 -14.42
CA SER A 214 9.80 11.43 -13.96
C SER A 214 10.29 11.97 -12.61
N TRP A 215 11.01 11.16 -11.83
CA TRP A 215 11.25 11.40 -10.40
C TRP A 215 12.73 11.45 -10.02
N THR A 216 13.63 11.03 -10.91
CA THR A 216 15.09 11.14 -10.75
C THR A 216 15.65 12.23 -11.68
N SER A 217 16.88 12.68 -11.42
CA SER A 217 17.62 13.53 -12.35
C SER A 217 17.95 12.78 -13.64
N ASP A 218 18.20 13.52 -14.74
CA ASP A 218 18.61 12.94 -16.02
C ASP A 218 19.91 12.12 -15.92
N PRO A 219 20.97 12.57 -15.20
CA PRO A 219 22.17 11.77 -14.99
C PRO A 219 21.87 10.45 -14.26
N LEU A 220 21.10 10.50 -13.16
CA LEU A 220 20.71 9.31 -12.42
C LEU A 220 19.86 8.36 -13.27
N PHE A 221 18.89 8.89 -14.03
CA PHE A 221 18.05 8.07 -14.89
C PHE A 221 18.86 7.33 -15.96
N ARG A 222 19.82 8.01 -16.60
CA ARG A 222 20.72 7.41 -17.58
C ARG A 222 21.55 6.31 -16.95
N GLU A 223 22.16 6.58 -15.78
CA GLU A 223 22.97 5.61 -15.08
C GLU A 223 22.16 4.35 -14.68
N LEU A 224 20.95 4.54 -14.12
CA LEU A 224 20.10 3.41 -13.74
C LEU A 224 19.76 2.52 -14.93
N THR A 225 19.57 3.13 -16.11
CA THR A 225 19.00 2.47 -17.30
C THR A 225 20.01 2.11 -18.38
N GLU A 226 21.29 2.45 -18.22
CA GLU A 226 22.37 2.24 -19.20
C GLU A 226 22.48 0.80 -19.73
N ARG A 227 22.16 -0.20 -18.88
CA ARG A 227 22.22 -1.64 -19.21
C ARG A 227 20.86 -2.32 -19.29
N VAL A 228 19.78 -1.54 -19.25
CA VAL A 228 18.45 -2.05 -19.54
C VAL A 228 18.27 -1.88 -21.05
N PRO A 229 17.98 -2.92 -21.84
CA PRO A 229 17.63 -2.75 -23.24
C PRO A 229 16.31 -1.97 -23.34
N ILE A 230 16.38 -0.64 -23.24
CA ILE A 230 15.22 0.22 -23.40
C ILE A 230 14.96 0.30 -24.90
N ARG A 231 14.07 -0.56 -25.41
CA ARG A 231 13.42 -0.26 -26.69
C ARG A 231 12.51 0.95 -26.48
N ILE A 232 13.09 2.14 -26.63
CA ILE A 232 12.35 3.39 -26.71
C ILE A 232 11.57 3.35 -28.02
N GLY A 233 10.26 3.16 -27.91
CA GLY A 233 9.35 3.15 -29.05
C GLY A 233 8.90 1.75 -29.45
N LYS A 234 7.58 1.53 -29.28
CA LYS A 234 6.77 0.39 -29.72
C LYS A 234 6.89 -0.91 -28.88
N ARG A 235 5.89 -1.04 -28.00
CA ARG A 235 5.37 -2.25 -27.31
C ARG A 235 6.27 -2.87 -26.23
N TYR A 236 5.69 -2.86 -25.02
CA TYR A 236 6.04 -3.56 -23.79
C TYR A 236 6.72 -4.92 -23.99
N TYR A 237 7.63 -5.28 -23.07
CA TYR A 237 7.89 -6.67 -22.71
C TYR A 237 6.55 -7.25 -22.24
N LYS A 238 5.79 -7.89 -23.15
CA LYS A 238 4.62 -8.66 -22.78
C LYS A 238 5.13 -10.01 -22.28
N ASN A 239 5.05 -10.24 -20.97
CA ASN A 239 4.86 -11.60 -20.48
C ASN A 239 3.61 -12.16 -21.18
N PRO A 240 3.67 -13.33 -21.86
CA PRO A 240 2.53 -13.88 -22.61
C PRO A 240 1.24 -14.04 -21.79
N ASN A 241 1.31 -13.97 -20.45
CA ASN A 241 0.18 -14.21 -19.55
C ASN A 241 -0.38 -12.97 -18.82
N SER A 242 0.05 -11.72 -19.10
CA SER A 242 -0.49 -10.57 -18.35
C SER A 242 -1.52 -9.75 -19.15
N ASN A 243 -2.77 -9.84 -18.69
CA ASN A 243 -3.93 -9.14 -19.23
C ASN A 243 -4.23 -7.92 -18.35
N SER A 244 -3.70 -6.74 -18.69
CA SER A 244 -4.26 -5.49 -18.16
C SER A 244 -3.91 -4.30 -19.02
N ALA A 245 -4.93 -3.77 -19.70
CA ALA A 245 -4.85 -2.56 -20.50
C ALA A 245 -5.62 -1.41 -19.83
N LYS A 246 -5.07 -0.21 -20.04
CA LYS A 246 -5.67 1.14 -19.94
C LYS A 246 -5.78 1.76 -18.55
N LEU A 247 -5.04 2.85 -18.32
CA LEU A 247 -5.57 4.23 -18.31
C LEU A 247 -4.44 5.27 -18.06
N ARG A 248 -4.42 6.35 -18.87
CA ARG A 248 -3.67 7.60 -18.67
C ARG A 248 -4.66 8.66 -18.16
N ASN A 249 -4.28 9.49 -17.20
CA ASN A 249 -4.07 10.93 -17.44
C ASN A 249 -3.38 11.62 -16.23
N ARG A 250 -2.49 12.58 -16.52
CA ARG A 250 -1.70 13.38 -15.57
C ARG A 250 -2.38 14.74 -15.34
N GLY A 251 -2.26 15.28 -14.12
CA GLY A 251 -2.32 16.72 -13.82
C GLY A 251 -1.05 17.07 -13.03
N GLY A 252 -0.35 18.13 -13.47
CA GLY A 252 0.95 18.55 -12.93
C GLY A 252 0.83 19.36 -11.64
N TYR A 253 1.98 19.57 -10.98
CA TYR A 253 2.19 20.67 -10.05
C TYR A 253 3.69 21.03 -9.98
N ASP A 254 3.93 22.33 -10.04
CA ASP A 254 5.21 23.04 -10.01
C ASP A 254 5.70 23.30 -8.58
N GLY A 255 7.03 23.45 -8.46
CA GLY A 255 7.68 24.52 -7.71
C GLY A 255 7.91 24.36 -6.19
N GLY A 256 9.17 24.52 -5.77
CA GLY A 256 9.51 25.05 -4.45
C GLY A 256 10.71 24.44 -3.75
N ASN A 257 11.89 25.05 -3.92
CA ASN A 257 13.05 24.92 -3.03
C ASN A 257 12.67 25.26 -1.58
N ASN A 258 13.19 24.52 -0.59
CA ASN A 258 13.94 25.18 0.47
C ASN A 258 14.90 24.25 1.23
N SER A 259 15.92 24.93 1.73
CA SER A 259 17.18 24.60 2.37
C SER A 259 17.19 23.65 3.57
N ASP A 260 18.38 23.08 3.73
CA ASP A 260 18.96 22.35 4.84
C ASP A 260 18.41 22.66 6.24
N ASN A 261 18.25 21.59 7.02
CA ASN A 261 18.63 21.66 8.43
C ASN A 261 19.21 20.31 8.88
N GLY A 262 20.49 20.34 9.24
CA GLY A 262 21.22 19.21 9.78
C GLY A 262 20.64 18.77 11.12
N GLY A 263 20.30 17.49 11.22
CA GLY A 263 19.84 16.87 12.45
C GLY A 263 19.79 15.38 12.24
N ASN A 264 20.85 14.70 12.70
CA ASN A 264 20.97 13.25 12.90
C ASN A 264 20.01 12.39 12.07
N ASN A 265 20.46 12.01 10.87
CA ASN A 265 19.60 11.56 9.79
C ASN A 265 19.03 10.16 10.09
N GLY A 266 17.80 10.07 10.62
CA GLY A 266 17.11 8.78 10.82
C GLY A 266 17.03 7.88 9.57
N TRP A 267 17.33 8.43 8.39
CA TRP A 267 17.54 7.68 7.16
C TRP A 267 18.73 6.72 7.18
N GLU A 268 19.74 6.92 8.03
CA GLU A 268 20.84 5.95 8.20
C GLU A 268 20.33 4.60 8.70
N ASP A 269 19.35 4.60 9.61
CA ASP A 269 18.73 3.37 10.10
C ASP A 269 17.85 2.71 9.04
N VAL A 270 17.14 3.49 8.22
CA VAL A 270 16.43 2.95 7.05
C VAL A 270 17.42 2.36 6.05
N MET A 271 18.57 2.99 5.85
CA MET A 271 19.65 2.46 5.03
C MET A 271 20.22 1.17 5.63
N LYS A 272 20.32 1.01 6.96
CA LYS A 272 20.63 -0.29 7.62
C LYS A 272 19.58 -1.36 7.31
N ASP A 273 18.32 -0.94 7.19
CA ASP A 273 17.23 -1.82 6.80
C ASP A 273 17.22 -2.21 5.32
N ILE A 274 17.93 -1.48 4.44
CA ILE A 274 18.18 -1.98 3.10
C ILE A 274 19.13 -3.18 3.21
N PRO A 275 18.77 -4.36 2.70
CA PRO A 275 19.60 -5.55 2.83
C PRO A 275 21.03 -5.29 2.35
N THR A 276 22.04 -5.77 3.09
CA THR A 276 23.45 -5.50 2.80
C THR A 276 23.88 -6.07 1.46
N GLU A 277 23.20 -7.12 0.98
CA GLU A 277 23.34 -7.66 -0.37
C GLU A 277 22.88 -6.69 -1.49
N TRP A 278 22.21 -5.57 -1.14
CA TRP A 278 21.86 -4.48 -2.06
C TRP A 278 22.83 -3.31 -1.97
N LYS A 279 23.57 -3.18 -0.85
CA LYS A 279 24.57 -2.12 -0.64
C LYS A 279 25.87 -2.39 -1.37
N ARG A 280 26.14 -3.64 -1.75
CA ARG A 280 27.24 -3.96 -2.64
C ARG A 280 26.83 -3.64 -4.07
N ASN A 281 27.25 -2.48 -4.56
CA ASN A 281 27.63 -2.34 -5.95
C ASN A 281 28.68 -3.43 -6.25
N VAL A 282 28.23 -4.57 -6.77
CA VAL A 282 29.08 -5.51 -7.51
C VAL A 282 28.60 -5.36 -8.95
N LEU A 283 29.17 -4.43 -9.73
CA LEU A 283 30.37 -4.57 -10.58
C LEU A 283 30.18 -5.61 -11.72
N PRO A 284 30.87 -5.41 -12.86
CA PRO A 284 30.33 -5.63 -14.20
C PRO A 284 30.16 -7.11 -14.54
N LEU A 285 29.25 -7.40 -15.46
CA LEU A 285 29.27 -8.65 -16.20
C LEU A 285 30.64 -8.75 -16.87
N LYS A 286 31.46 -9.70 -16.41
CA LYS A 286 32.59 -10.19 -17.18
C LYS A 286 32.04 -10.82 -18.46
N GLU A 287 32.74 -10.54 -19.56
CA GLU A 287 32.59 -11.21 -20.85
C GLU A 287 32.70 -12.73 -20.73
#